data_AF-A0AAD6T934-F1
#
_entry.id   AF-A0AAD6T934-F1
#
_cell.length_a   1.000
_cell.length_b   1.000
_cell.length_c   1.000
_cell.angle_alpha   90.00
_cell.angle_beta   90.00
_cell.angle_gamma   90.00
#
_symmetry.space_group_name_H-M   'P 1'
#
loop_
_entity.id
_entity.type
_entity.pdbx_description
1 polymer ?
#
loop_
_entity_poly.entity_id
_entity_poly.type
_entity_poly.pdbx_seq_one_letter_code
_entity_poly.pdbx_strand_id
1 'polypeptide(L)'
;MAKRKKRARARIPKDQRQNLRLWAEGAREQVLKPHLDKYAFERDLGWVKERAYLQKVCNEYHARIDWRLEDHEEPMLGPWDPDALVEAESLPDDEEIEKRKRIKLLNKRIRRWFTYRIQRRRNLASGLNPHKDPFAILLTKLTGLTAPPKARQAYQQFMHESHAEKIAPVVAERWAEARASNDPTTAGRKEPKAGFRARSSRNFLAKRKPQSQNEQRTRRPRRKRHTMQR
;
A
#
# COMPACT_ATOMS: atom_id res chain seq x y z
N MET A 1 -38.66 -16.72 21.12
CA MET A 1 -38.02 -17.08 19.83
C MET A 1 -36.55 -17.45 20.06
N ALA A 2 -36.18 -18.72 19.91
CA ALA A 2 -34.82 -19.19 20.14
C ALA A 2 -33.87 -18.75 19.01
N LYS A 3 -32.81 -18.01 19.33
CA LYS A 3 -31.78 -17.59 18.37
C LYS A 3 -31.04 -18.84 17.86
N ARG A 4 -31.24 -19.18 16.58
CA ARG A 4 -30.50 -20.24 15.86
C ARG A 4 -28.99 -19.94 15.95
N LYS A 5 -28.22 -20.78 16.67
CA LYS A 5 -26.75 -20.71 16.68
C LYS A 5 -26.25 -20.92 15.24
N LYS A 6 -25.59 -19.91 14.66
CA LYS A 6 -24.93 -20.05 13.35
C LYS A 6 -23.86 -21.15 13.47
N ARG A 7 -24.02 -22.24 12.72
CA ARG A 7 -23.01 -23.30 12.63
C ARG A 7 -21.69 -22.68 12.14
N ALA A 8 -20.63 -22.84 12.92
CA ALA A 8 -19.30 -22.45 12.49
C ALA A 8 -18.95 -23.24 11.23
N ARG A 9 -18.57 -22.55 10.15
CA ARG A 9 -18.12 -23.24 8.93
C ARG A 9 -16.86 -24.03 9.26
N ALA A 10 -16.81 -25.31 8.87
CA ALA A 10 -15.62 -26.13 9.01
C ALA A 10 -14.44 -25.45 8.29
N ARG A 11 -13.25 -25.52 8.90
CA ARG A 11 -12.04 -24.98 8.26
C ARG A 11 -11.72 -25.86 7.05
N ILE A 12 -11.47 -25.23 5.90
CA ILE A 12 -11.01 -25.91 4.68
C ILE A 12 -9.63 -26.54 4.98
N PRO A 13 -9.39 -27.81 4.63
CA PRO A 13 -8.08 -28.47 4.79
C PRO A 13 -7.01 -27.72 3.99
N LYS A 14 -5.75 -27.80 4.43
CA LYS A 14 -4.64 -26.95 3.94
C LYS A 14 -4.45 -27.08 2.43
N ASP A 15 -4.56 -28.30 1.93
CA ASP A 15 -4.34 -28.68 0.53
C ASP A 15 -5.37 -28.06 -0.42
N GLN A 16 -6.59 -27.83 0.07
CA GLN A 16 -7.69 -27.23 -0.70
C GLN A 16 -7.74 -25.70 -0.60
N ARG A 17 -6.82 -25.07 0.16
CA ARG A 17 -6.81 -23.61 0.33
C ARG A 17 -6.14 -22.94 -0.86
N GLN A 18 -6.96 -22.45 -1.78
CA GLN A 18 -6.48 -21.52 -2.82
C GLN A 18 -6.04 -20.16 -2.24
N ASN A 19 -6.50 -19.82 -1.03
CA ASN A 19 -6.21 -18.56 -0.39
C ASN A 19 -4.86 -18.57 0.33
N LEU A 20 -3.92 -17.76 -0.17
CA LEU A 20 -2.58 -17.55 0.41
C LEU A 20 -2.58 -16.87 1.80
N ARG A 21 -3.74 -16.52 2.36
CA ARG A 21 -3.88 -15.78 3.62
C ARG A 21 -3.35 -16.55 4.84
N LEU A 22 -3.41 -17.87 4.80
CA LEU A 22 -2.96 -18.77 5.87
C LEU A 22 -1.85 -19.72 5.40
N TRP A 23 -1.14 -19.35 4.32
CA TRP A 23 -0.10 -20.19 3.72
C TRP A 23 1.01 -20.57 4.72
N ALA A 24 1.40 -19.65 5.61
CA ALA A 24 2.47 -19.92 6.58
C ALA A 24 2.00 -20.64 7.86
N GLU A 25 0.74 -21.06 7.98
CA GLU A 25 0.28 -21.75 9.20
C GLU A 25 1.13 -23.01 9.50
N GLY A 26 1.50 -23.23 10.77
CA GLY A 26 2.36 -24.33 11.21
C GLY A 26 3.83 -23.91 11.40
N ALA A 27 4.77 -24.80 11.04
CA ALA A 27 6.21 -24.60 11.18
C ALA A 27 6.74 -23.32 10.49
N ARG A 28 6.19 -22.96 9.32
CA ARG A 28 6.57 -21.73 8.59
C ARG A 28 6.29 -20.46 9.41
N GLU A 29 5.17 -20.42 10.14
CA GLU A 29 4.83 -19.30 11.01
C GLU A 29 5.75 -19.25 12.23
N GLN A 30 6.23 -20.38 12.73
CA GLN A 30 7.22 -20.39 13.82
C GLN A 30 8.52 -19.70 13.42
N VAL A 31 8.98 -19.88 12.17
CA VAL A 31 10.15 -19.17 11.63
C VAL A 31 9.85 -17.68 11.43
N LEU A 32 8.70 -17.32 10.85
CA LEU A 32 8.43 -15.93 10.45
C LEU A 32 7.93 -15.02 11.58
N LYS A 33 7.24 -15.58 12.58
CA LYS A 33 6.57 -14.82 13.66
C LYS A 33 7.52 -13.99 14.53
N PRO A 34 8.71 -14.48 14.94
CA PRO A 34 9.68 -13.69 15.70
C PRO A 34 10.12 -12.41 14.98
N HIS A 35 10.15 -12.42 13.64
CA HIS A 35 10.59 -11.27 12.86
C HIS A 35 9.52 -10.20 12.63
N LEU A 36 8.26 -10.43 13.07
CA LEU A 36 7.14 -9.53 12.77
C LEU A 36 7.37 -8.10 13.28
N ASP A 37 7.82 -7.96 14.51
CA ASP A 37 7.94 -6.64 15.16
C ASP A 37 9.14 -5.88 14.59
N LYS A 38 10.27 -6.55 14.38
CA LYS A 38 11.44 -5.96 13.73
C LYS A 38 11.18 -5.61 12.26
N TYR A 39 10.47 -6.45 11.50
CA TYR A 39 10.05 -6.10 10.14
C TYR A 39 9.11 -4.88 10.13
N ALA A 40 8.19 -4.77 11.09
CA ALA A 40 7.32 -3.60 11.22
C ALA A 40 8.11 -2.31 11.48
N PHE A 41 9.10 -2.38 12.37
CA PHE A 41 10.00 -1.28 12.68
C PHE A 41 10.82 -0.85 11.45
N GLU A 42 11.52 -1.78 10.79
CA GLU A 42 12.34 -1.48 9.60
C GLU A 42 11.51 -0.94 8.43
N ARG A 43 10.27 -1.42 8.31
CA ARG A 43 9.31 -0.90 7.32
C ARG A 43 8.92 0.55 7.58
N ASP A 44 8.83 0.97 8.85
CA ASP A 44 8.56 2.36 9.20
C ASP A 44 9.76 3.28 8.95
N LEU A 45 10.99 2.75 9.05
CA LEU A 45 12.21 3.49 8.70
C LEU A 45 12.37 3.73 7.19
N GLY A 46 11.81 2.86 6.33
CA GLY A 46 11.72 3.09 4.90
C GLY A 46 12.02 1.85 4.04
N TRP A 47 11.87 2.01 2.72
CA TRP A 47 11.88 0.88 1.78
C TRP A 47 13.23 0.16 1.67
N VAL A 48 14.36 0.88 1.82
CA VAL A 48 15.71 0.31 1.74
C VAL A 48 15.96 -0.61 2.93
N LYS A 49 15.64 -0.12 4.13
CA LYS A 49 15.73 -0.86 5.40
C LYS A 49 14.79 -2.06 5.42
N GLU A 50 13.54 -1.87 4.99
CA GLU A 50 12.57 -2.95 4.78
C GLU A 50 13.15 -4.06 3.89
N ARG A 51 13.71 -3.70 2.73
CA ARG A 51 14.24 -4.67 1.76
C ARG A 51 15.46 -5.41 2.30
N ALA A 52 16.39 -4.71 2.94
CA ALA A 52 17.57 -5.31 3.54
C ALA A 52 17.20 -6.32 4.64
N TYR A 53 16.25 -5.95 5.51
CA TYR A 53 15.79 -6.86 6.56
C TYR A 53 15.00 -8.05 6.00
N LEU A 54 14.12 -7.81 5.02
CA LEU A 54 13.38 -8.87 4.35
C LEU A 54 14.31 -9.88 3.67
N GLN A 55 15.42 -9.42 3.08
CA GLN A 55 16.42 -10.32 2.50
C GLN A 55 17.02 -11.25 3.56
N LYS A 56 17.34 -10.75 4.76
CA LYS A 56 17.84 -11.57 5.87
C LYS A 56 16.83 -12.65 6.28
N VAL A 57 15.56 -12.27 6.42
CA VAL A 57 14.48 -13.20 6.77
C VAL A 57 14.25 -14.24 5.67
N CYS A 58 14.33 -13.84 4.40
CA CYS A 58 14.23 -14.79 3.29
C CYS A 58 15.41 -15.79 3.31
N ASN A 59 16.64 -15.33 3.57
CA ASN A 59 17.80 -16.21 3.66
C ASN A 59 17.63 -17.22 4.80
N GLU A 60 17.25 -16.78 5.99
CA GLU A 60 16.95 -17.66 7.13
C GLU A 60 15.82 -18.65 6.83
N TYR A 61 14.77 -18.21 6.14
CA TYR A 61 13.67 -19.07 5.74
C TYR A 61 14.14 -20.18 4.79
N HIS A 62 14.93 -19.85 3.77
CA HIS A 62 15.44 -20.82 2.78
C HIS A 62 16.54 -21.71 3.34
N ALA A 63 17.26 -21.28 4.39
CA ALA A 63 18.21 -22.13 5.11
C ALA A 63 17.50 -23.23 5.93
N ARG A 64 16.31 -22.93 6.47
CA ARG A 64 15.54 -23.87 7.29
C ARG A 64 14.58 -24.75 6.49
N ILE A 65 14.13 -24.30 5.33
CA ILE A 65 13.05 -24.91 4.57
C ILE A 65 13.48 -25.03 3.12
N ASP A 66 13.53 -26.27 2.63
CA ASP A 66 13.82 -26.56 1.23
C ASP A 66 12.80 -25.90 0.30
N TRP A 67 13.30 -25.31 -0.79
CA TRP A 67 12.51 -24.67 -1.83
C TRP A 67 11.66 -25.68 -2.61
N ARG A 68 12.10 -26.95 -2.66
CA ARG A 68 11.38 -28.06 -3.30
C ARG A 68 10.12 -28.46 -2.55
N LEU A 69 10.08 -28.19 -1.24
CA LEU A 69 8.97 -28.59 -0.38
C LEU A 69 7.66 -27.91 -0.81
N GLU A 70 6.59 -28.70 -0.83
CA GLU A 70 5.27 -28.21 -1.16
C GLU A 70 4.68 -27.32 -0.07
N ASP A 71 3.71 -26.47 -0.44
CA ASP A 71 3.11 -25.50 0.48
C ASP A 71 2.29 -26.15 1.60
N HIS A 72 1.76 -27.33 1.32
CA HIS A 72 0.84 -28.04 2.20
C HIS A 72 1.61 -28.91 3.21
N GLU A 73 2.74 -29.48 2.79
CA GLU A 73 3.67 -30.23 3.64
C GLU A 73 4.29 -29.33 4.71
N GLU A 74 4.46 -29.88 5.92
CA GLU A 74 5.07 -29.16 7.04
C GLU A 74 6.55 -29.50 7.15
N PRO A 75 7.45 -28.52 7.03
CA PRO A 75 8.88 -28.77 7.15
C PRO A 75 9.25 -29.17 8.58
N MET A 76 10.19 -30.10 8.70
CA MET A 76 10.92 -30.29 9.96
C MET A 76 11.92 -29.16 10.12
N LEU A 77 11.80 -28.41 11.21
CA LEU A 77 12.68 -27.26 11.46
C LEU A 77 13.99 -27.73 12.09
N GLY A 78 15.07 -27.64 11.32
CA GLY A 78 16.42 -27.79 11.86
C GLY A 78 16.90 -26.57 12.66
N PRO A 79 17.95 -26.71 13.48
CA PRO A 79 18.63 -25.57 14.09
C PRO A 79 19.18 -24.64 12.99
N TRP A 80 19.05 -23.33 13.20
CA TRP A 80 19.57 -22.33 12.28
C TRP A 80 20.84 -21.71 12.85
N ASP A 81 21.92 -21.76 12.08
CA ASP A 81 23.20 -21.13 12.38
C ASP A 81 23.48 -19.96 11.40
N PRO A 82 23.36 -18.69 11.84
CA PRO A 82 23.60 -17.50 11.02
C PRO A 82 24.92 -17.47 10.26
N ASP A 83 25.95 -18.14 10.78
CA ASP A 83 27.30 -18.12 10.26
C ASP A 83 27.62 -19.33 9.36
N ALA A 84 26.66 -20.24 9.19
CA ALA A 84 26.81 -21.35 8.26
C ALA A 84 26.97 -20.84 6.82
N LEU A 85 28.05 -21.27 6.17
CA LEU A 85 28.28 -20.99 4.75
C LEU A 85 27.22 -21.71 3.93
N VAL A 86 26.42 -20.95 3.17
CA VAL A 86 25.45 -21.53 2.23
C VAL A 86 26.22 -22.05 1.03
N GLU A 87 26.42 -23.37 0.98
CA GLU A 87 27.01 -24.02 -0.17
C GLU A 87 26.08 -23.88 -1.39
N ALA A 88 26.65 -23.40 -2.50
CA ALA A 88 25.91 -23.33 -3.75
C ALA A 88 25.72 -24.75 -4.29
N GLU A 89 24.51 -25.28 -4.17
CA GLU A 89 24.12 -26.52 -4.83
C GLU A 89 24.42 -26.43 -6.33
N SER A 90 25.24 -27.36 -6.84
CA SER A 90 25.46 -27.52 -8.28
C SER A 90 24.22 -28.21 -8.88
N LEU A 91 23.41 -27.43 -9.60
CA LEU A 91 22.17 -27.88 -10.24
C LEU A 91 22.32 -27.76 -11.76
N PRO A 92 21.63 -28.60 -12.54
CA PRO A 92 21.53 -28.39 -13.98
C PRO A 92 20.79 -27.08 -14.29
N ASP A 93 21.08 -26.47 -15.44
CA ASP A 93 20.54 -25.15 -15.84
C ASP A 93 19.01 -25.06 -15.76
N ASP A 94 18.31 -26.15 -16.12
CA ASP A 94 16.85 -26.22 -16.06
C ASP A 94 16.32 -26.13 -14.62
N GLU A 95 16.93 -26.87 -13.69
CA GLU A 95 16.57 -26.83 -12.28
C GLU A 95 16.94 -25.49 -11.63
N GLU A 96 18.02 -24.85 -12.06
CA GLU A 96 18.35 -23.50 -11.58
C GLU A 96 17.25 -22.50 -11.93
N ILE A 97 16.70 -22.57 -13.14
CA ILE A 97 15.62 -21.70 -13.58
C ILE A 97 14.38 -21.92 -12.72
N GLU A 98 14.04 -23.18 -12.43
CA GLU A 98 12.92 -23.53 -11.56
C GLU A 98 13.13 -23.06 -10.12
N LYS A 99 14.32 -23.31 -9.56
CA LYS A 99 14.73 -22.84 -8.23
C LYS A 99 14.59 -21.32 -8.13
N ARG A 100 15.11 -20.57 -9.12
CA ARG A 100 14.98 -19.10 -9.16
C ARG A 100 13.51 -18.66 -9.21
N LYS A 101 12.67 -19.30 -10.03
CA LYS A 101 11.23 -19.00 -10.12
C LYS A 101 10.53 -19.28 -8.79
N ARG A 102 10.81 -20.44 -8.16
CA ARG A 102 10.21 -20.88 -6.90
C ARG A 102 10.62 -19.96 -5.73
N ILE A 103 11.91 -19.67 -5.59
CA ILE A 103 12.43 -18.73 -4.57
C ILE A 103 11.79 -17.34 -4.74
N LYS A 104 11.69 -16.83 -5.97
CA LYS A 104 11.04 -15.53 -6.23
C LYS A 104 9.56 -15.53 -5.79
N LEU A 105 8.85 -16.62 -6.03
CA LEU A 105 7.46 -16.79 -5.63
C LEU A 105 7.32 -16.88 -4.09
N LEU A 106 8.19 -17.64 -3.43
CA LEU A 106 8.25 -17.74 -1.97
C LEU A 106 8.58 -16.40 -1.31
N ASN A 107 9.58 -15.66 -1.79
CA ASN A 107 9.93 -14.32 -1.31
C ASN A 107 8.75 -13.36 -1.41
N LYS A 108 7.99 -13.42 -2.52
CA LYS A 108 6.77 -12.62 -2.71
C LYS A 108 5.69 -12.99 -1.69
N ARG A 109 5.54 -14.28 -1.35
CA ARG A 109 4.58 -14.76 -0.34
C ARG A 109 4.99 -14.34 1.07
N ILE A 110 6.26 -14.50 1.45
CA ILE A 110 6.80 -14.05 2.73
C ILE A 110 6.50 -12.56 2.92
N ARG A 111 6.83 -11.72 1.93
CA ARG A 111 6.53 -10.28 1.97
C ARG A 111 5.04 -9.98 2.15
N ARG A 112 4.18 -10.67 1.38
CA ARG A 112 2.71 -10.52 1.47
C ARG A 112 2.20 -10.93 2.85
N TRP A 113 2.72 -12.01 3.41
CA TRP A 113 2.36 -12.50 4.74
C TRP A 113 2.68 -11.46 5.81
N PHE A 114 3.90 -10.92 5.83
CA PHE A 114 4.29 -9.85 6.75
C PHE A 114 3.41 -8.60 6.58
N THR A 115 3.20 -8.18 5.33
CA THR A 115 2.37 -7.01 5.02
C THR A 115 0.95 -7.19 5.57
N TYR A 116 0.35 -8.37 5.34
CA TYR A 116 -0.98 -8.72 5.82
C TYR A 116 -1.05 -8.74 7.35
N ARG A 117 -0.08 -9.38 8.02
CA ARG A 117 -0.02 -9.46 9.50
C ARG A 117 0.15 -8.09 10.13
N ILE A 118 1.03 -7.25 9.60
CA ILE A 118 1.21 -5.88 10.08
C ILE A 118 -0.02 -5.03 9.84
N GLN A 119 -0.63 -5.08 8.66
CA GLN A 119 -1.86 -4.31 8.40
C GLN A 119 -2.97 -4.69 9.38
N ARG A 120 -3.08 -5.98 9.71
CA ARG A 120 -4.05 -6.46 10.70
C ARG A 120 -3.72 -6.01 12.12
N ARG A 121 -2.44 -5.91 12.50
CA ARG A 121 -1.98 -5.37 13.80
C ARG A 121 -2.11 -3.83 13.88
N ARG A 122 -1.82 -3.12 12.79
CA ARG A 122 -1.82 -1.64 12.72
C ARG A 122 -3.19 -1.00 12.89
N ASN A 123 -4.27 -1.75 12.74
CA ASN A 123 -5.58 -1.27 13.15
C ASN A 123 -5.64 -0.92 14.66
N LEU A 124 -4.62 -1.28 15.44
CA LEU A 124 -4.52 -1.01 16.88
C LEU A 124 -3.34 -0.08 17.28
N ALA A 125 -2.37 0.20 16.40
CA ALA A 125 -1.16 0.93 16.76
C ALA A 125 -0.82 2.03 15.76
N SER A 126 -0.74 3.26 16.27
CA SER A 126 -0.09 4.39 15.61
C SER A 126 1.34 4.00 15.21
N GLY A 127 1.67 4.08 13.92
CA GLY A 127 3.05 3.84 13.47
C GLY A 127 3.94 5.05 13.73
N LEU A 128 5.25 4.83 13.86
CA LEU A 128 6.31 5.85 14.07
C LEU A 128 6.43 6.91 12.96
N ASN A 129 5.56 6.91 11.96
CA ASN A 129 5.53 7.96 10.96
C ASN A 129 4.98 9.24 11.61
N PRO A 130 5.77 10.31 11.81
CA PRO A 130 5.33 11.52 12.52
C PRO A 130 4.14 12.21 11.81
N HIS A 131 3.97 11.96 10.51
CA HIS A 131 2.82 12.46 9.75
C HIS A 131 1.52 11.67 9.94
N LYS A 132 1.58 10.48 10.54
CA LYS A 132 0.43 9.58 10.73
C LYS A 132 0.16 9.31 12.20
N ASP A 133 1.13 9.55 13.06
CA ASP A 133 0.99 9.38 14.50
C ASP A 133 0.13 10.51 15.09
N PRO A 134 -1.02 10.21 15.72
CA PRO A 134 -1.86 11.22 16.35
C PRO A 134 -1.09 12.02 17.42
N PHE A 135 -0.13 11.42 18.13
CA PHE A 135 0.65 12.14 19.13
C PHE A 135 1.63 13.11 18.49
N ALA A 136 2.39 12.69 17.46
CA ALA A 136 3.23 13.60 16.69
C ALA A 136 2.41 14.75 16.05
N ILE A 137 1.20 14.47 15.55
CA ILE A 137 0.29 15.50 15.02
C ILE A 137 -0.15 16.46 16.14
N LEU A 138 -0.50 15.94 17.32
CA LEU A 138 -0.89 16.76 18.47
C LEU A 138 0.26 17.64 18.95
N LEU A 139 1.47 17.09 19.10
CA LEU A 139 2.68 17.83 19.47
C LEU A 139 3.00 18.92 18.46
N THR A 140 2.90 18.61 17.16
CA THR A 140 3.07 19.59 16.08
C THR A 140 2.06 20.74 16.19
N LYS A 141 0.81 20.46 16.59
CA LYS A 141 -0.20 21.50 16.85
C LYS A 141 0.10 22.31 18.12
N LEU A 142 0.49 21.67 19.21
CA LEU A 142 0.79 22.33 20.48
C LEU A 142 1.99 23.27 20.38
N THR A 143 2.97 22.92 19.56
CA THR A 143 4.13 23.76 19.25
C THR A 143 3.82 24.94 18.32
N GLY A 144 2.56 25.10 17.88
CA GLY A 144 2.16 26.14 16.93
C GLY A 144 2.71 25.94 15.51
N LEU A 145 3.40 24.82 15.26
CA LEU A 145 3.94 24.51 13.93
C LEU A 145 2.80 24.02 13.03
N THR A 146 2.28 24.89 12.18
CA THR A 146 1.35 24.45 11.14
C THR A 146 2.13 23.73 10.04
N ALA A 147 1.88 22.43 9.85
CA ALA A 147 2.46 21.70 8.73
C ALA A 147 2.09 22.39 7.40
N PRO A 148 3.04 22.56 6.47
CA PRO A 148 2.74 23.18 5.18
C PRO A 148 1.66 22.36 4.46
N PRO A 149 0.74 23.03 3.73
CA PRO A 149 -0.30 22.32 3.00
C PRO A 149 0.34 21.31 2.03
N LYS A 150 -0.24 20.11 1.94
CA LYS A 150 0.25 19.07 1.02
C LYS A 150 0.37 19.66 -0.38
N ALA A 151 1.55 19.51 -0.98
CA ALA A 151 1.80 19.94 -2.35
C ALA A 151 0.78 19.28 -3.28
N ARG A 152 -0.06 20.10 -3.90
CA ARG A 152 -1.06 19.63 -4.86
C ARG A 152 -0.37 19.27 -6.16
N GLN A 153 -0.89 18.25 -6.86
CA GLN A 153 -0.46 18.00 -8.24
C GLN A 153 -0.84 19.20 -9.12
N ALA A 154 -0.12 19.46 -10.21
CA ALA A 154 -0.34 20.66 -11.05
C ALA A 154 -1.80 20.82 -11.48
N TYR A 155 -2.48 19.73 -11.86
CA TYR A 155 -3.90 19.78 -12.18
C TYR A 155 -4.77 20.13 -10.98
N GLN A 156 -4.46 19.64 -9.77
CA GLN A 156 -5.22 19.94 -8.55
C GLN A 156 -5.03 21.40 -8.11
N GLN A 157 -3.86 21.96 -8.40
CA GLN A 157 -3.55 23.37 -8.17
C GLN A 157 -4.36 24.25 -9.14
N PHE A 158 -4.30 23.95 -10.44
CA PHE A 158 -5.12 24.64 -11.46
C PHE A 158 -6.62 24.53 -11.14
N MET A 159 -7.06 23.35 -10.71
CA MET A 159 -8.44 23.11 -10.29
C MET A 159 -8.90 24.01 -9.15
N HIS A 160 -7.99 24.35 -8.26
CA HIS A 160 -8.27 25.20 -7.11
C HIS A 160 -8.24 26.68 -7.47
N GLU A 161 -7.22 27.10 -8.23
CA GLU A 161 -7.01 28.49 -8.62
C GLU A 161 -8.03 28.96 -9.66
N SER A 162 -8.36 28.12 -10.64
CA SER A 162 -9.29 28.44 -11.72
C SER A 162 -10.68 27.84 -11.53
N HIS A 163 -11.03 27.44 -10.30
CA HIS A 163 -12.31 26.77 -10.02
C HIS A 163 -13.49 27.62 -10.47
N ALA A 164 -13.58 28.85 -9.93
CA ALA A 164 -14.71 29.74 -10.15
C ALA A 164 -14.85 30.14 -11.64
N GLU A 165 -13.73 30.47 -12.29
CA GLU A 165 -13.73 31.03 -13.64
C GLU A 165 -13.89 29.99 -14.74
N LYS A 166 -13.18 28.85 -14.65
CA LYS A 166 -13.01 27.93 -15.80
C LYS A 166 -13.66 26.57 -15.60
N ILE A 167 -13.83 26.14 -14.35
CA ILE A 167 -14.25 24.77 -14.05
C ILE A 167 -15.69 24.70 -13.60
N ALA A 168 -16.11 25.58 -12.70
CA ALA A 168 -17.49 25.71 -12.26
C ALA A 168 -18.49 25.80 -13.43
N PRO A 169 -18.29 26.63 -14.47
CA PRO A 169 -19.22 26.69 -15.61
C PRO A 169 -19.28 25.36 -16.38
N VAL A 170 -18.14 24.73 -16.65
CA VAL A 170 -18.08 23.45 -17.39
C VAL A 170 -18.74 22.31 -16.60
N VAL A 171 -18.58 22.32 -15.28
CA VAL A 171 -19.24 21.37 -14.38
C VAL A 171 -20.75 21.61 -14.38
N ALA A 172 -21.19 22.87 -14.35
CA ALA A 172 -22.60 23.24 -14.36
C ALA A 172 -23.28 22.86 -15.68
N GLU A 173 -22.64 23.13 -16.82
CA GLU A 173 -23.11 22.76 -18.17
C GLU A 173 -23.30 21.25 -18.28
N ARG A 174 -22.28 20.46 -17.97
CA ARG A 174 -22.40 18.99 -17.99
C ARG A 174 -23.39 18.44 -17.00
N TRP A 175 -23.56 19.11 -15.87
CA TRP A 175 -24.55 18.73 -14.88
C TRP A 175 -25.97 19.01 -15.38
N ALA A 176 -26.17 20.10 -16.12
CA ALA A 176 -27.44 20.40 -16.79
C ALA A 176 -27.73 19.37 -17.90
N GLU A 177 -26.76 19.02 -18.73
CA GLU A 177 -26.87 17.96 -19.74
C GLU A 177 -27.27 16.61 -19.11
N ALA A 178 -26.61 16.22 -18.02
CA ALA A 178 -26.88 14.97 -17.32
C ALA A 178 -28.25 14.94 -16.63
N ARG A 179 -28.81 16.11 -16.29
CA ARG A 179 -30.21 16.22 -15.82
C ARG A 179 -31.19 16.12 -16.98
N ALA A 180 -30.90 16.78 -18.11
CA ALA A 180 -31.75 16.75 -19.29
C ALA A 180 -31.84 15.34 -19.90
N SER A 181 -30.78 14.53 -19.79
CA SER A 181 -30.78 13.14 -20.25
C SER A 181 -31.41 12.13 -19.29
N ASN A 182 -31.99 12.58 -18.16
CA ASN A 182 -32.53 11.71 -17.10
C ASN A 182 -31.53 10.65 -16.61
N ASP A 183 -30.23 10.98 -16.55
CA ASP A 183 -29.22 10.05 -16.05
C ASP A 183 -29.55 9.65 -14.59
N PRO A 184 -29.61 8.35 -14.25
CA PRO A 184 -29.96 7.88 -12.91
C PRO A 184 -29.03 8.42 -11.81
N THR A 185 -27.83 8.90 -12.17
CA THR A 185 -26.89 9.49 -11.22
C THR A 185 -27.25 10.93 -10.78
N THR A 186 -28.17 11.59 -11.49
CA THR A 186 -28.61 12.97 -11.21
C THR A 186 -29.96 13.07 -10.49
N ALA A 187 -30.72 11.97 -10.44
CA ALA A 187 -32.05 11.92 -9.84
C ALA A 187 -32.08 12.44 -8.39
N GLY A 188 -32.96 13.41 -8.13
CA GLY A 188 -33.23 13.99 -6.81
C GLY A 188 -32.12 14.88 -6.23
N ARG A 189 -31.13 15.31 -7.03
CA ARG A 189 -29.96 16.05 -6.52
C ARG A 189 -29.88 17.51 -6.99
N LYS A 190 -29.80 18.41 -6.02
CA LYS A 190 -29.58 19.86 -6.26
C LYS A 190 -28.16 20.17 -6.75
N GLU A 191 -27.16 19.36 -6.38
CA GLU A 191 -25.75 19.59 -6.74
C GLU A 191 -25.01 18.34 -7.22
N PRO A 192 -23.98 18.49 -8.08
CA PRO A 192 -23.17 17.39 -8.55
C PRO A 192 -22.27 16.81 -7.45
N LYS A 193 -22.22 15.47 -7.36
CA LYS A 193 -21.28 14.75 -6.46
C LYS A 193 -19.83 15.14 -6.76
N ALA A 194 -18.97 15.07 -5.75
CA ALA A 194 -17.53 15.33 -5.89
C ALA A 194 -16.88 14.50 -7.02
N GLY A 195 -17.29 13.23 -7.17
CA GLY A 195 -16.82 12.38 -8.27
C GLY A 195 -17.24 12.85 -9.67
N PHE A 196 -18.43 13.46 -9.81
CA PHE A 196 -18.89 14.06 -11.06
C PHE A 196 -18.06 15.31 -11.38
N ARG A 197 -17.92 16.22 -10.42
CA ARG A 197 -17.09 17.44 -10.54
C ARG A 197 -15.66 17.11 -10.97
N ALA A 198 -15.04 16.13 -10.31
CA ALA A 198 -13.67 15.71 -10.62
C ALA A 198 -13.53 15.12 -12.04
N ARG A 199 -14.48 14.29 -12.48
CA ARG A 199 -14.47 13.71 -13.84
C ARG A 199 -14.70 14.78 -14.91
N SER A 200 -15.67 15.65 -14.71
CA SER A 200 -15.99 16.71 -15.66
C SER A 200 -14.78 17.62 -15.91
N SER A 201 -14.09 17.98 -14.83
CA SER A 201 -12.93 18.86 -14.89
C SER A 201 -11.67 18.18 -15.43
N ARG A 202 -11.48 16.87 -15.17
CA ARG A 202 -10.40 16.10 -15.81
C ARG A 202 -10.58 16.02 -17.32
N ASN A 203 -11.79 15.75 -17.78
CA ASN A 203 -12.11 15.70 -19.21
C ASN A 203 -11.96 17.08 -19.87
N PHE A 204 -12.25 18.17 -19.16
CA PHE A 204 -11.96 19.53 -19.63
C PHE A 204 -10.46 19.76 -19.82
N LEU A 205 -9.66 19.37 -18.83
CA LEU A 205 -8.20 19.53 -18.90
C LEU A 205 -7.55 18.66 -19.98
N ALA A 206 -8.04 17.43 -20.17
CA ALA A 206 -7.56 16.50 -21.19
C ALA A 206 -7.80 17.01 -22.62
N LYS A 207 -8.85 17.82 -22.84
CA LYS A 207 -9.17 18.43 -24.14
C LYS A 207 -8.31 19.66 -24.48
N ARG A 208 -7.49 20.17 -23.54
CA ARG A 208 -6.58 21.31 -23.80
C ARG A 208 -5.27 20.86 -24.44
N LYS A 209 -4.76 21.64 -25.42
CA LYS A 209 -3.49 21.40 -26.12
C LYS A 209 -2.30 21.27 -25.14
N PRO A 210 -1.30 20.41 -25.43
CA PRO A 210 -0.20 20.06 -24.52
C PRO A 210 0.70 21.24 -24.11
N GLN A 211 0.81 22.30 -24.93
CA GLN A 211 1.56 23.52 -24.60
C GLN A 211 1.08 24.17 -23.29
N SER A 212 -0.24 24.22 -23.05
CA SER A 212 -0.81 24.80 -21.82
C SER A 212 -0.61 23.94 -20.57
N GLN A 213 -0.37 22.63 -20.74
CA GLN A 213 -0.11 21.71 -19.62
C GLN A 213 1.34 21.81 -19.12
N ASN A 214 2.29 22.08 -20.02
CA ASN A 214 3.70 22.29 -19.65
C ASN A 214 3.92 23.64 -18.93
N GLU A 215 3.25 24.72 -19.34
CA GLU A 215 3.28 26.01 -18.63
C GLU A 215 2.72 25.91 -17.20
N GLN A 216 1.77 25.01 -16.96
CA GLN A 216 1.24 24.77 -15.61
C GLN A 216 2.16 23.92 -14.74
N ARG A 217 3.04 23.11 -15.34
CA ARG A 217 4.09 22.37 -14.60
C ARG A 217 5.20 23.29 -14.09
N THR A 218 5.49 24.37 -14.82
CA THR A 218 6.57 25.32 -14.49
C THR A 218 6.16 26.40 -13.49
N ARG A 219 4.86 26.67 -13.32
CA ARG A 219 4.30 27.59 -12.29
C ARG A 219 4.38 27.06 -10.84
N ARG A 220 5.38 26.24 -10.50
CA ARG A 220 5.65 25.90 -9.10
C ARG A 220 5.96 27.19 -8.33
N PRO A 221 5.27 27.51 -7.23
CA PRO A 221 5.70 28.61 -6.39
C PRO A 221 7.10 28.27 -5.87
N ARG A 222 8.10 29.11 -6.21
CA ARG A 222 9.38 29.11 -5.50
C ARG A 222 9.04 29.29 -4.02
N ARG A 223 9.43 28.31 -3.20
CA ARG A 223 9.30 28.39 -1.74
C ARG A 223 9.78 29.78 -1.31
N LYS A 224 8.88 30.63 -0.81
CA LYS A 224 9.30 31.83 -0.09
C LYS A 224 10.11 31.32 1.10
N ARG A 225 11.43 31.50 1.05
CA ARG A 225 12.29 31.29 2.22
C ARG A 225 11.81 32.30 3.24
N HIS A 226 11.14 31.86 4.29
CA HIS A 226 10.99 32.70 5.48
C HIS A 226 12.39 32.85 6.08
N THR A 227 13.02 33.98 5.79
CA THR A 227 14.13 34.50 6.57
C THR A 227 13.59 34.78 7.97
N MET A 228 13.95 33.93 8.94
CA MET A 228 13.87 34.30 10.34
C MET A 228 14.85 35.45 10.55
N GLN A 229 14.33 36.66 10.77
CA GLN A 229 15.09 37.70 11.43
C GLN A 229 15.22 37.28 12.90
N ARG A 230 16.48 37.20 13.36
CA ARG A 230 16.84 36.98 14.76
C ARG A 230 16.70 38.28 15.52
#